data_AF-A0A9Q5NF18-F1
#
_entry.id   AF-A0A9Q5NF18-F1
#
_cell.length_a   1.000
_cell.length_b   1.000
_cell.length_c   1.000
_cell.angle_alpha   90.00
_cell.angle_beta   90.00
_cell.angle_gamma   90.00
#
_symmetry.space_group_name_H-M   'P 1'
#
loop_
_entity.id
_entity.type
_entity.pdbx_description
1 polymer ?
#
loop_
_entity_poly.entity_id
_entity_poly.type
_entity_poly.pdbx_seq_one_letter_code
_entity_poly.pdbx_strand_id
1 'polypeptide(L)'
;MEQGLSQGQKGCQWCTPVDSVMQLPKVEGKVLERRARSETEFKGTLGLHKPATLSIVQKYAQEKALNERMADPASNKSLEEMLPKQIWEFRDRFDKEAAKQLPSSSQWDMKIKLLPGAELPKPGPIYPLAPAEKRAVQEWLCKNLKKG
;
A
#
# COMPACT_ATOMS: atom_id res chain seq x y z
N MET A 1 -26.44 26.80 54.41
CA MET A 1 -25.42 27.71 53.86
C MET A 1 -24.44 26.84 53.11
N GLU A 2 -24.82 26.28 51.96
CA GLU A 2 -24.94 26.95 50.65
C GLU A 2 -23.72 27.80 50.31
N GLN A 3 -22.99 27.34 49.28
CA GLN A 3 -22.26 28.03 48.19
C GLN A 3 -21.01 27.17 47.87
N GLY A 4 -20.72 26.72 46.65
CA GLY A 4 -21.12 27.12 45.30
C GLY A 4 -19.85 27.13 44.41
N LEU A 5 -20.01 26.88 43.10
CA LEU A 5 -19.02 26.98 42.00
C LEU A 5 -18.21 25.69 41.73
N SER A 6 -18.70 24.73 40.94
CA SER A 6 -18.90 24.79 39.47
C SER A 6 -17.73 25.41 38.72
N GLN A 7 -16.78 24.59 38.26
CA GLN A 7 -15.94 24.91 37.11
C GLN A 7 -15.74 23.69 36.21
N GLY A 8 -16.57 23.65 35.17
CA GLY A 8 -16.15 23.45 33.79
C GLY A 8 -15.53 22.10 33.42
N GLN A 9 -16.38 21.13 33.11
CA GLN A 9 -16.04 20.10 32.13
C GLN A 9 -15.71 20.78 30.80
N LYS A 10 -14.42 20.88 30.47
CA LYS A 10 -13.98 21.25 29.13
C LYS A 10 -13.97 19.96 28.32
N GLY A 11 -15.12 19.66 27.70
CA GLY A 11 -15.24 18.57 26.74
C GLY A 11 -14.24 18.78 25.61
N CYS A 12 -13.40 17.76 25.35
CA CYS A 12 -12.54 17.73 24.19
C CYS A 12 -13.40 17.88 22.92
N GLN A 13 -13.11 18.89 22.11
CA GLN A 13 -13.89 19.28 20.93
C GLN A 13 -13.94 18.20 19.81
N TRP A 14 -13.22 17.10 19.98
CA TRP A 14 -13.11 16.01 19.01
C TRP A 14 -13.69 14.68 19.51
N CYS A 15 -14.14 14.63 20.77
CA CYS A 15 -14.71 13.42 21.35
C CYS A 15 -16.23 13.54 21.38
N THR A 16 -16.90 13.16 20.30
CA THR A 16 -18.34 12.88 20.37
C THR A 16 -18.55 11.57 21.13
N PRO A 17 -19.50 11.49 22.08
CA PRO A 17 -19.90 10.24 22.70
C PRO A 17 -20.31 9.20 21.66
N VAL A 18 -19.85 7.95 21.86
CA VAL A 18 -19.95 6.82 20.92
C VAL A 18 -21.36 6.20 20.82
N ASP A 19 -22.40 6.87 21.33
CA ASP A 19 -23.74 6.30 21.40
C ASP A 19 -24.59 6.50 20.13
N SER A 20 -24.01 7.04 19.05
CA SER A 20 -24.63 6.99 17.71
C SER A 20 -24.05 5.82 16.92
N VAL A 21 -24.50 4.61 17.27
CA VAL A 21 -24.53 3.50 16.32
C VAL A 21 -25.35 4.00 15.14
N MET A 22 -24.70 4.32 14.02
CA MET A 22 -25.40 4.41 12.74
C MET A 22 -26.00 3.02 12.47
N GLN A 23 -27.26 2.83 12.85
CA GLN A 23 -28.07 1.76 12.31
C GLN A 23 -28.17 2.01 10.81
N LEU A 24 -27.32 1.32 10.04
CA LEU A 24 -27.51 1.21 8.61
C LEU A 24 -28.91 0.61 8.37
N PRO A 25 -29.75 1.24 7.53
CA PRO A 25 -31.07 0.70 7.25
C PRO A 25 -30.89 -0.68 6.62
N LYS A 26 -31.60 -1.67 7.17
CA LYS A 26 -31.63 -3.03 6.64
C LYS A 26 -32.27 -2.96 5.25
N VAL A 27 -31.46 -2.91 4.20
CA VAL A 27 -31.97 -2.95 2.83
C VAL A 27 -32.36 -4.40 2.56
N GLU A 28 -33.64 -4.72 2.80
CA GLU A 28 -34.24 -5.93 2.28
C GLU A 28 -34.20 -5.82 0.76
N GLY A 29 -33.26 -6.54 0.15
CA GLY A 29 -33.14 -6.60 -1.30
C GLY A 29 -34.40 -7.21 -1.88
N LYS A 30 -35.32 -6.37 -2.36
CA LYS A 30 -36.33 -6.82 -3.32
C LYS A 30 -35.57 -7.21 -4.58
N VAL A 31 -35.50 -8.52 -4.83
CA VAL A 31 -35.08 -9.07 -6.12
C VAL A 31 -36.02 -8.46 -7.16
N LEU A 32 -35.53 -7.42 -7.84
CA LEU A 32 -36.29 -6.78 -8.90
C LEU A 32 -36.32 -7.78 -10.06
N GLU A 33 -37.48 -8.39 -10.25
CA GLU A 33 -37.70 -9.40 -11.27
C GLU A 33 -37.36 -8.84 -12.65
N ARG A 34 -36.51 -9.57 -13.37
CA ARG A 34 -36.01 -9.17 -14.67
C ARG A 34 -37.17 -9.15 -15.66
N ARG A 35 -37.79 -7.97 -15.86
CA ARG A 35 -38.68 -7.74 -17.01
C ARG A 35 -37.89 -8.04 -18.28
N ALA A 36 -38.28 -9.10 -18.98
CA ALA A 36 -37.84 -9.38 -20.33
C ALA A 36 -38.23 -8.19 -21.22
N ARG A 37 -37.25 -7.34 -21.55
CA ARG A 37 -37.44 -6.25 -22.50
C ARG A 37 -37.32 -6.88 -23.90
N SER A 38 -38.43 -6.94 -24.62
CA SER A 38 -38.45 -7.33 -26.02
C SER A 38 -37.59 -6.36 -26.84
N GLU A 39 -36.63 -6.89 -27.57
CA GLU A 39 -35.77 -6.13 -28.48
C GLU A 39 -36.58 -5.68 -29.70
N THR A 40 -37.27 -4.55 -29.62
CA THR A 40 -37.68 -3.83 -30.83
C THR A 40 -36.63 -2.78 -31.16
N GLU A 41 -35.65 -3.26 -31.92
CA GLU A 41 -34.97 -2.58 -33.04
C GLU A 41 -34.69 -1.07 -32.90
N PHE A 42 -33.48 -0.72 -32.44
CA PHE A 42 -32.93 0.62 -32.58
C PHE A 42 -31.87 0.61 -33.71
N LYS A 43 -32.26 1.02 -34.92
CA LYS A 43 -31.37 1.19 -36.08
C LYS A 43 -30.56 2.47 -35.93
N GLY A 44 -29.39 2.37 -35.31
CA GLY A 44 -28.40 3.44 -35.29
C GLY A 44 -26.99 2.86 -35.24
N THR A 45 -26.34 2.70 -36.39
CA THR A 45 -24.92 2.35 -36.47
C THR A 45 -24.07 3.59 -36.20
N LEU A 46 -23.93 3.96 -34.92
CA LEU A 46 -22.72 4.64 -34.48
C LEU A 46 -21.70 3.54 -34.23
N GLY A 47 -20.69 3.47 -35.10
CA GLY A 47 -19.62 2.48 -35.02
C GLY A 47 -18.94 2.53 -33.66
N LEU A 48 -19.41 1.69 -32.75
CA LEU A 48 -18.72 1.38 -31.52
C LEU A 48 -17.51 0.54 -31.92
N HIS A 49 -16.36 1.18 -32.14
CA HIS A 49 -15.11 0.44 -32.11
C HIS A 49 -15.08 -0.21 -30.72
N LYS A 50 -15.29 -1.52 -30.68
CA LYS A 50 -15.04 -2.29 -29.47
C LYS A 50 -13.52 -2.38 -29.43
N PRO A 51 -12.81 -1.67 -28.53
CA PRO A 51 -11.38 -1.90 -28.43
C PRO A 51 -11.22 -3.39 -28.14
N ALA A 52 -10.40 -4.09 -28.92
CA ALA A 52 -10.17 -5.50 -28.73
C ALA A 52 -9.77 -5.72 -27.27
N THR A 53 -10.68 -6.25 -26.45
CA THR A 53 -10.40 -6.53 -25.04
C THR A 53 -9.55 -7.79 -25.01
N LEU A 54 -8.24 -7.61 -25.18
CA LEU A 54 -7.27 -8.69 -25.00
C LEU A 54 -7.47 -9.30 -23.62
N SER A 55 -7.47 -10.63 -23.57
CA SER A 55 -7.52 -11.35 -22.30
C SER A 55 -6.31 -10.95 -21.45
N ILE A 56 -6.43 -11.08 -20.14
CA ILE A 56 -5.36 -10.73 -19.20
C ILE A 56 -4.04 -11.44 -19.58
N VAL A 57 -4.15 -12.70 -20.06
CA VAL A 57 -3.01 -13.49 -20.53
C VAL A 57 -2.36 -12.88 -21.77
N GLN A 58 -3.15 -12.39 -22.73
CA GLN A 58 -2.64 -11.75 -23.95
C GLN A 58 -1.99 -10.40 -23.67
N LYS A 59 -2.57 -9.61 -22.74
CA LYS A 59 -1.98 -8.34 -22.30
C LYS A 59 -0.62 -8.57 -21.62
N TYR A 60 -0.56 -9.54 -20.71
CA TYR A 60 0.69 -9.93 -20.05
C TYR A 60 1.73 -10.43 -21.05
N ALA A 61 1.33 -11.22 -22.05
CA ALA A 61 2.24 -11.70 -23.10
C ALA A 61 2.80 -10.54 -23.95
N GLN A 62 1.97 -9.55 -24.29
CA GLN A 62 2.41 -8.34 -24.99
C GLN A 62 3.35 -7.48 -24.13
N GLU A 63 3.00 -7.21 -22.87
CA GLU A 63 3.84 -6.44 -21.95
C GLU A 63 5.17 -7.13 -21.68
N LYS A 64 5.17 -8.45 -21.48
CA LYS A 64 6.38 -9.25 -21.30
C LYS A 64 7.29 -9.15 -22.53
N ALA A 65 6.74 -9.31 -23.73
CA ALA A 65 7.51 -9.19 -24.98
C ALA A 65 8.03 -7.75 -25.20
N LEU A 66 7.28 -6.72 -24.80
CA LEU A 66 7.73 -5.33 -24.84
C LEU A 66 8.88 -5.10 -23.86
N ASN A 67 8.76 -5.59 -22.63
CA ASN A 67 9.80 -5.48 -21.60
C ASN A 67 11.07 -6.26 -21.97
N GLU A 68 10.94 -7.43 -22.62
CA GLU A 68 12.09 -8.19 -23.14
C GLU A 68 12.78 -7.50 -24.32
N ARG A 69 12.03 -6.75 -25.14
CA ARG A 69 12.60 -5.93 -26.23
C ARG A 69 13.22 -4.63 -25.71
N MET A 70 12.66 -4.07 -24.65
CA MET A 70 13.19 -2.92 -23.91
C MET A 70 14.27 -3.33 -22.91
N ALA A 71 14.44 -4.62 -22.66
CA ALA A 71 15.58 -5.14 -21.90
C ALA A 71 16.81 -5.00 -22.79
N ASP A 72 17.44 -3.83 -22.68
CA ASP A 72 18.68 -3.55 -23.38
C ASP A 72 19.70 -4.65 -23.04
N PRO A 73 20.37 -5.27 -24.03
CA PRO A 73 21.52 -6.17 -23.79
C PRO A 73 22.73 -5.41 -23.18
N ALA A 74 22.57 -4.12 -22.92
CA ALA A 74 23.45 -3.19 -22.21
C ALA A 74 23.64 -3.50 -20.72
N SER A 75 23.42 -4.74 -20.29
CA SER A 75 23.75 -5.21 -18.93
C SER A 75 25.26 -5.12 -18.61
N ASN A 76 26.10 -4.62 -19.52
CA ASN A 76 27.53 -4.33 -19.32
C ASN A 76 27.92 -2.86 -19.57
N LYS A 77 26.98 -1.91 -19.61
CA LYS A 77 27.35 -0.48 -19.58
C LYS A 77 27.81 -0.12 -18.17
N SER A 78 28.88 0.66 -18.05
CA SER A 78 29.35 1.12 -16.75
C SER A 78 28.36 2.12 -16.15
N LEU A 79 28.34 2.28 -14.83
CA LEU A 79 27.43 3.22 -14.15
C LEU A 79 27.61 4.66 -14.68
N GLU A 80 28.83 5.01 -15.06
CA GLU A 80 29.19 6.32 -15.63
C GLU A 80 28.53 6.60 -16.98
N GLU A 81 28.29 5.56 -17.79
CA GLU A 81 27.65 5.70 -19.11
C GLU A 81 26.13 5.84 -18.99
N MET A 82 25.54 5.20 -17.96
CA MET A 82 24.10 5.32 -17.68
C MET A 82 23.72 6.62 -16.98
N LEU A 83 24.62 7.16 -16.15
CA LEU A 83 24.34 8.35 -15.34
C LEU A 83 24.71 9.64 -16.08
N PRO A 84 23.82 10.65 -16.10
CA PRO A 84 24.17 12.00 -16.52
C PRO A 84 25.35 12.57 -15.72
N LYS A 85 26.23 13.33 -16.40
CA LYS A 85 27.44 13.92 -15.81
C LYS A 85 27.17 14.77 -14.56
N GLN A 86 26.00 15.38 -14.46
CA GLN A 86 25.61 16.25 -13.35
C GLN A 86 25.48 15.52 -12.00
N ILE A 87 25.28 14.19 -12.02
CA ILE A 87 25.04 13.39 -10.80
C ILE A 87 26.13 12.34 -10.55
N TRP A 88 27.25 12.43 -11.27
CA TRP A 88 28.41 11.55 -11.07
C TRP A 88 29.02 11.66 -9.67
N GLU A 89 28.82 12.78 -8.98
CA GLU A 89 29.21 12.97 -7.57
C GLU A 89 28.52 11.96 -6.64
N PHE A 90 27.32 11.50 -6.98
CA PHE A 90 26.52 10.56 -6.20
C PHE A 90 26.50 9.15 -6.79
N ARG A 91 27.50 8.80 -7.62
CA ARG A 91 27.56 7.50 -8.31
C ARG A 91 27.51 6.31 -7.35
N ASP A 92 28.07 6.47 -6.16
CA ASP A 92 28.08 5.49 -5.08
C ASP A 92 26.67 5.13 -4.62
N ARG A 93 25.74 6.09 -4.65
CA ARG A 93 24.34 5.88 -4.28
C ARG A 93 23.56 5.03 -5.27
N PHE A 94 24.06 4.89 -6.51
CA PHE A 94 23.45 4.07 -7.56
C PHE A 94 24.01 2.65 -7.62
N ASP A 95 25.02 2.31 -6.81
CA ASP A 95 25.52 0.94 -6.72
C ASP A 95 24.47 0.03 -6.07
N LYS A 96 24.02 -0.98 -6.83
CA LYS A 96 23.01 -1.95 -6.42
C LYS A 96 23.49 -2.80 -5.24
N GLU A 97 24.79 -3.09 -5.14
CA GLU A 97 25.33 -3.88 -4.04
C GLU A 97 25.42 -3.06 -2.76
N ALA A 98 25.89 -1.81 -2.85
CA ALA A 98 25.90 -0.87 -1.73
C ALA A 98 24.49 -0.58 -1.20
N ALA A 99 23.51 -0.43 -2.09
CA ALA A 99 22.11 -0.17 -1.73
C ALA A 99 21.41 -1.37 -1.05
N LYS A 100 22.00 -2.57 -1.06
CA LYS A 100 21.45 -3.71 -0.31
C LYS A 100 21.64 -3.56 1.19
N GLN A 101 22.62 -2.78 1.64
CA GLN A 101 22.93 -2.59 3.05
C GLN A 101 22.25 -1.31 3.56
N LEU A 102 21.84 -1.32 4.83
CA LEU A 102 21.31 -0.12 5.46
C LEU A 102 22.42 0.93 5.64
N PRO A 103 22.08 2.23 5.51
CA PRO A 103 23.01 3.29 5.85
C PRO A 103 23.32 3.25 7.36
N SER A 104 24.48 3.78 7.74
CA SER A 104 24.82 3.98 9.15
C SER A 104 23.82 4.94 9.81
N SER A 105 23.63 4.79 11.12
CA SER A 105 22.78 5.70 11.90
C SER A 105 23.18 7.16 11.69
N SER A 106 22.17 8.01 11.55
CA SER A 106 22.35 9.43 11.32
C SER A 106 21.96 10.23 12.57
N GLN A 107 22.52 11.43 12.73
CA GLN A 107 22.06 12.39 13.73
C GLN A 107 20.57 12.77 13.55
N TRP A 108 20.04 12.56 12.34
CA TRP A 108 18.66 12.82 11.96
C TRP A 108 17.72 11.63 12.24
N ASP A 109 18.22 10.55 12.83
CA ASP A 109 17.38 9.41 13.19
C ASP A 109 16.33 9.82 14.22
N MET A 110 15.07 9.56 13.91
CA MET A 110 13.96 9.96 14.76
C MET A 110 13.91 9.09 16.01
N LYS A 111 14.21 9.69 17.17
CA LYS A 111 14.10 9.01 18.47
C LYS A 111 12.64 8.93 18.92
N ILE A 112 12.17 7.71 19.24
CA ILE A 112 10.87 7.49 19.88
C ILE A 112 10.96 7.98 21.33
N LYS A 113 10.30 9.10 21.64
CA LYS A 113 10.27 9.68 22.99
C LYS A 113 9.15 9.02 23.79
N LEU A 114 9.53 8.20 24.76
CA LEU A 114 8.60 7.66 25.74
C LEU A 114 8.33 8.71 26.83
N LEU A 115 7.12 8.72 27.38
CA LEU A 115 6.77 9.57 28.51
C LEU A 115 7.46 9.05 29.78
N PRO A 116 7.99 9.93 30.66
CA PRO A 116 8.63 9.51 31.89
C PRO A 116 7.62 8.82 32.82
N GLY A 117 7.94 7.61 33.26
CA GLY A 117 7.05 6.79 34.10
C GLY A 117 5.94 6.06 33.33
N ALA A 118 5.91 6.13 31.99
CA ALA A 118 4.98 5.32 31.21
C ALA A 118 5.42 3.86 31.17
N GLU A 119 4.48 2.96 31.46
CA GLU A 119 4.67 1.53 31.26
C GLU A 119 4.75 1.21 29.76
N LEU A 120 5.67 0.31 29.38
CA LEU A 120 5.73 -0.19 28.02
C LEU A 120 4.46 -0.98 27.69
N PRO A 121 3.96 -0.90 26.44
CA PRO A 121 2.81 -1.70 26.03
C PRO A 121 3.15 -3.19 26.20
N LYS A 122 2.25 -3.92 26.86
CA LYS A 122 2.38 -5.37 26.99
C LYS A 122 2.34 -6.00 25.59
N PRO A 123 3.19 -7.01 25.30
CA PRO A 123 3.13 -7.70 24.04
C PRO A 123 1.75 -8.32 23.87
N GLY A 124 1.08 -7.99 22.76
CA GLY A 124 -0.21 -8.59 22.40
C GLY A 124 -0.11 -10.07 22.03
N PRO A 125 -1.24 -10.78 21.93
CA PRO A 125 -1.24 -12.17 21.48
C PRO A 125 -0.72 -12.28 20.04
N ILE A 126 0.17 -13.25 19.80
CA ILE A 126 0.67 -13.56 18.46
C ILE A 126 -0.30 -14.53 17.80
N TYR A 127 -0.91 -14.12 16.70
CA TYR A 127 -1.80 -14.98 15.94
C TYR A 127 -1.00 -16.07 15.19
N PRO A 128 -1.42 -17.34 15.25
CA PRO A 128 -0.73 -18.41 14.57
C PRO A 128 -0.88 -18.25 13.05
N LEU A 129 0.24 -18.31 12.34
CA LEU A 129 0.30 -18.35 10.88
C LEU A 129 0.25 -19.80 10.38
N ALA A 130 -0.23 -19.99 9.14
CA ALA A 130 -0.12 -21.29 8.49
C ALA A 130 1.37 -21.68 8.30
N PRO A 131 1.71 -22.98 8.24
CA PRO A 131 3.10 -23.41 8.12
C PRO A 131 3.83 -22.83 6.89
N ALA A 132 3.12 -22.67 5.77
CA ALA A 132 3.68 -22.07 4.56
C ALA A 132 3.97 -20.57 4.73
N GLU A 133 3.03 -19.82 5.32
CA GLU A 133 3.18 -18.38 5.58
C GLU A 133 4.31 -18.13 6.57
N LYS A 134 4.38 -18.92 7.64
CA LYS A 134 5.46 -18.83 8.63
C LYS A 134 6.83 -19.01 7.98
N ARG A 135 6.98 -19.98 7.06
CA ARG A 135 8.24 -20.18 6.31
C ARG A 135 8.59 -18.97 5.46
N ALA A 136 7.64 -18.42 4.72
CA ALA A 136 7.85 -17.24 3.89
C ALA A 136 8.27 -16.02 4.72
N VAL A 137 7.62 -15.79 5.86
CA VAL A 137 7.97 -14.71 6.79
C VAL A 137 9.39 -14.91 7.34
N GLN A 138 9.74 -16.14 7.73
CA GLN A 138 11.08 -16.44 8.23
C GLN A 138 12.16 -16.21 7.16
N GLU A 139 11.92 -16.64 5.91
CA GLU A 139 12.85 -16.37 4.81
C GLU A 139 13.02 -14.87 4.56
N TRP A 140 11.92 -14.12 4.58
CA TRP A 140 11.94 -12.68 4.42
C TRP A 140 12.71 -11.99 5.56
N LEU A 141 12.48 -12.38 6.81
CA LEU A 141 13.20 -11.86 7.97
C LEU A 141 14.70 -12.16 7.85
N CYS A 142 15.08 -13.41 7.57
CA CYS A 142 16.48 -13.81 7.38
C CYS A 142 17.17 -13.02 6.27
N LYS A 143 16.45 -12.71 5.17
CA LYS A 143 16.99 -11.92 4.06
C LYS A 143 17.23 -10.46 4.45
N ASN A 144 16.37 -9.86 5.27
CA ASN A 144 16.50 -8.46 5.65
C ASN A 144 17.40 -8.24 6.88
N LEU A 145 17.44 -9.17 7.83
CA LEU A 145 18.39 -9.13 8.95
C LEU A 145 19.86 -9.14 8.49
N LYS A 146 20.15 -9.79 7.35
CA LYS A 146 21.49 -9.78 6.74
C LYS A 146 21.88 -8.43 6.12
N LYS A 147 20.92 -7.53 5.91
CA LYS A 147 21.13 -6.21 5.28
C LYS A 147 21.35 -5.09 6.30
N GLY A 148 21.02 -5.34 7.56
CA GLY A 148 20.95 -4.31 8.62
C GLY A 148 19.53 -3.91 8.95
#